data_AF-A0A7D3WQX2-F1
#
_entry.id   AF-A0A7D3WQX2-F1
#
_cell.length_a   1.000
_cell.length_b   1.000
_cell.length_c   1.000
_cell.angle_alpha   90.00
_cell.angle_beta   90.00
_cell.angle_gamma   90.00
#
_symmetry.space_group_name_H-M   'P 1'
#
loop_
_entity.id
_entity.type
_entity.pdbx_description
1 polymer ?
#
loop_
_entity_poly.entity_id
_entity_poly.type
_entity_poly.pdbx_seq_one_letter_code
_entity_poly.pdbx_strand_id
1 'polypeptide(L)'
;MPLSDPVRRWLRSEFNVPELTATNLGEQLELECARQVSNAAFFQHLYQFLVTDKSPELKDLKDRRLLLTQQNKVVAGGAQTVFYRTKTTVRIELSKPLQRQIHLLHAAVQLTDAQLKSLEARTGLREMEPDALAAQLLRLMADEELATLRPAILRALKDLAQGSERARGWFPQVRLPVQGGRWLLPLQQPVYLHRAELRELYPKAWFVDRAAWPSLAGEDNEWDDFLLQLGAWDKPGLYITATPSICQPMTPAMRGYASGKRGARRCCCGTTGCCTCRPSPRNGLRSNC
;
A
#
# COMPACT_ATOMS: atom_id res chain seq x y z
N MET A 1 -29.50 -30.96 -25.28
CA MET A 1 -30.83 -30.65 -25.86
C MET A 1 -31.59 -29.76 -24.89
N PRO A 2 -32.18 -28.64 -25.31
CA PRO A 2 -33.01 -27.83 -24.45
C PRO A 2 -34.27 -28.61 -24.03
N LEU A 3 -34.64 -28.54 -22.74
CA LEU A 3 -35.89 -29.12 -22.22
C LEU A 3 -37.10 -28.47 -22.89
N SER A 4 -38.12 -29.28 -23.22
CA SER A 4 -39.37 -28.79 -23.78
C SER A 4 -40.17 -27.96 -22.76
N ASP A 5 -40.91 -26.96 -23.23
CA ASP A 5 -41.71 -26.06 -22.39
C ASP A 5 -42.73 -26.75 -21.46
N PRO A 6 -43.37 -27.88 -21.84
CA PRO A 6 -44.21 -28.63 -20.93
C PRO A 6 -43.44 -29.19 -19.74
N VAL A 7 -42.23 -29.71 -19.97
CA VAL A 7 -41.37 -30.27 -18.92
C VAL A 7 -40.86 -29.16 -18.00
N ARG A 8 -40.51 -27.99 -18.53
CA ARG A 8 -40.11 -26.82 -17.71
C ARG A 8 -41.24 -26.34 -16.80
N ARG A 9 -42.48 -26.28 -17.31
CA ARG A 9 -43.66 -25.91 -16.50
C ARG A 9 -43.95 -26.92 -15.41
N TRP A 10 -43.89 -28.21 -15.74
CA TRP A 10 -44.06 -29.29 -14.78
C TRP A 10 -43.00 -29.26 -13.66
N LEU A 11 -41.73 -29.04 -14.01
CA LEU A 11 -40.65 -28.89 -13.02
C LEU A 11 -40.86 -27.69 -12.08
N ARG A 12 -41.46 -26.60 -12.57
CA ARG A 12 -41.80 -25.45 -11.72
C ARG A 12 -42.95 -25.74 -10.77
N SER A 13 -44.04 -26.33 -11.28
CA SER A 13 -45.24 -26.57 -10.46
C SER A 13 -44.98 -27.61 -9.38
N GLU A 14 -44.27 -28.69 -9.72
CA GLU A 14 -44.07 -29.81 -8.79
C GLU A 14 -42.86 -29.64 -7.87
N PHE A 15 -41.77 -29.05 -8.37
CA PHE A 15 -40.50 -28.98 -7.63
C PHE A 15 -40.07 -27.56 -7.24
N ASN A 16 -40.92 -26.56 -7.52
CA ASN A 16 -40.65 -25.14 -7.23
C ASN A 16 -39.28 -24.66 -7.73
N VAL A 17 -38.82 -25.19 -8.87
CA VAL A 17 -37.53 -24.85 -9.46
C VAL A 17 -37.62 -23.45 -10.06
N PRO A 18 -36.87 -22.45 -9.56
CA PRO A 18 -36.91 -21.10 -10.13
C PRO A 18 -36.40 -21.13 -11.58
N GLU A 19 -37.09 -20.42 -12.48
CA GLU A 19 -36.57 -20.21 -13.83
C GLU A 19 -35.32 -19.34 -13.76
N LEU A 20 -34.19 -19.86 -14.23
CA LEU A 20 -32.99 -19.06 -14.43
C LEU A 20 -33.16 -18.25 -15.71
N THR A 21 -33.43 -16.96 -15.57
CA THR A 21 -33.40 -15.97 -16.65
C THR A 21 -32.03 -15.32 -16.70
N ALA A 22 -31.66 -14.77 -17.85
CA ALA A 22 -30.47 -13.95 -18.03
C ALA A 22 -30.30 -12.86 -16.94
N THR A 23 -31.43 -12.30 -16.49
CA THR A 23 -31.49 -11.22 -15.50
C THR A 23 -31.33 -11.69 -14.06
N ASN A 24 -31.75 -12.90 -13.70
CA ASN A 24 -31.69 -13.38 -12.31
C ASN A 24 -30.53 -14.33 -12.04
N LEU A 25 -29.83 -14.79 -13.08
CA LEU A 25 -28.76 -15.77 -12.99
C LEU A 25 -27.65 -15.33 -12.02
N GLY A 26 -27.23 -14.06 -12.08
CA GLY A 26 -26.21 -13.53 -11.18
C GLY A 26 -26.63 -13.56 -9.70
N GLU A 27 -27.87 -13.21 -9.40
CA GLU A 27 -28.40 -13.20 -8.03
C GLU A 27 -28.56 -14.63 -7.48
N GLN A 28 -29.02 -15.56 -8.31
CA GLN A 28 -29.12 -16.97 -7.92
C GLN A 28 -27.74 -17.59 -7.70
N LEU A 29 -26.74 -17.23 -8.52
CA LEU A 29 -25.36 -17.65 -8.30
C LEU A 29 -24.81 -17.13 -6.97
N GLU A 30 -25.05 -15.87 -6.62
CA GLU A 30 -24.66 -15.31 -5.32
C GLU A 30 -25.31 -16.04 -4.15
N LEU A 31 -26.61 -16.35 -4.27
CA LEU A 31 -27.36 -17.08 -3.25
C LEU A 31 -26.80 -18.50 -3.04
N GLU A 32 -26.52 -19.21 -4.13
CA GLU A 32 -25.92 -20.55 -4.06
C GLU A 32 -24.48 -20.51 -3.53
N CYS A 33 -23.68 -19.50 -3.89
CA CYS A 33 -22.36 -19.31 -3.30
C CYS A 33 -22.45 -19.07 -1.78
N ALA A 34 -23.43 -18.30 -1.31
CA ALA A 34 -23.65 -18.08 0.11
C ALA A 34 -24.06 -19.37 0.85
N ARG A 35 -24.90 -20.21 0.22
CA ARG A 35 -25.31 -21.52 0.77
C ARG A 35 -24.15 -22.52 0.83
N GLN A 36 -23.30 -22.51 -0.18
CA GLN A 36 -22.21 -23.47 -0.37
C GLN A 36 -20.85 -22.95 0.11
N VAL A 37 -20.79 -21.92 0.96
CA VAL A 37 -19.54 -21.25 1.37
C VAL A 37 -18.45 -22.20 1.91
N SER A 38 -18.84 -23.31 2.53
CA SER A 38 -17.93 -24.33 3.07
C SER A 38 -17.55 -25.42 2.08
N ASN A 39 -18.14 -25.43 0.88
CA ASN A 39 -17.94 -26.45 -0.14
C ASN A 39 -16.98 -25.95 -1.23
N ALA A 40 -15.68 -26.12 -1.00
CA ALA A 40 -14.68 -25.68 -1.98
C ALA A 40 -14.77 -26.40 -3.34
N ALA A 41 -15.28 -27.63 -3.38
CA ALA A 41 -15.48 -28.37 -4.64
C ALA A 41 -16.55 -27.71 -5.52
N PHE A 42 -17.62 -27.16 -4.91
CA PHE A 42 -18.60 -26.36 -5.62
C PHE A 42 -17.93 -25.16 -6.32
N PHE A 43 -17.09 -24.41 -5.60
CA PHE A 43 -16.39 -23.25 -6.18
C PHE A 43 -15.39 -23.64 -7.27
N GLN A 44 -14.69 -24.76 -7.11
CA GLN A 44 -13.84 -25.30 -8.17
C GLN A 44 -14.63 -25.51 -9.46
N HIS A 45 -15.78 -26.19 -9.40
CA HIS A 45 -16.62 -26.44 -10.56
C HIS A 45 -17.25 -25.16 -11.12
N LEU A 46 -17.71 -24.26 -10.24
CA LEU A 46 -18.25 -22.97 -10.64
C LEU A 46 -17.23 -22.15 -11.43
N TYR A 47 -16.00 -22.04 -10.94
CA TYR A 47 -14.98 -21.25 -11.63
C TYR A 47 -14.54 -21.90 -12.94
N GLN A 48 -14.44 -23.23 -12.99
CA GLN A 48 -14.23 -23.94 -14.26
C GLN A 48 -15.34 -23.63 -15.25
N PHE A 49 -16.61 -23.65 -14.81
CA PHE A 49 -17.75 -23.28 -15.63
C PHE A 49 -17.66 -21.85 -16.14
N LEU A 50 -17.41 -20.87 -15.26
CA LEU A 50 -17.29 -19.45 -15.61
C LEU A 50 -16.15 -19.17 -16.61
N VAL A 51 -15.08 -19.95 -16.57
CA VAL A 51 -13.98 -19.84 -17.54
C VAL A 51 -14.38 -20.39 -18.91
N THR A 52 -15.13 -21.49 -18.95
CA THR A 52 -15.56 -22.11 -20.21
C THR A 52 -16.76 -21.42 -20.85
N ASP A 53 -17.66 -20.88 -20.05
CA ASP A 53 -18.90 -20.29 -20.49
C ASP A 53 -18.66 -18.92 -21.14
N LYS A 54 -19.19 -18.69 -22.34
CA LYS A 54 -19.01 -17.44 -23.10
C LYS A 54 -20.26 -16.56 -23.12
N SER A 55 -21.22 -16.84 -22.24
CA SER A 55 -22.51 -16.15 -22.21
C SER A 55 -22.29 -14.67 -21.84
N PRO A 56 -22.85 -13.72 -22.60
CA PRO A 56 -22.65 -12.29 -22.36
C PRO A 56 -23.17 -11.84 -20.97
N GLU A 57 -24.15 -12.54 -20.42
CA GLU A 57 -24.77 -12.28 -19.12
C GLU A 57 -23.80 -12.54 -17.96
N LEU A 58 -22.83 -13.44 -18.13
CA LEU A 58 -21.82 -13.81 -17.13
C LEU A 58 -20.45 -13.19 -17.44
N LYS A 59 -20.41 -12.16 -18.28
CA LYS A 59 -19.17 -11.50 -18.69
C LYS A 59 -18.62 -10.58 -17.60
N ASP A 60 -19.49 -9.90 -16.87
CA ASP A 60 -19.10 -9.03 -15.75
C ASP A 60 -19.82 -9.43 -14.46
N LEU A 61 -19.03 -9.89 -13.50
CA LEU A 61 -19.45 -10.40 -12.20
C LEU A 61 -18.66 -9.74 -11.07
N LYS A 62 -18.00 -8.60 -11.31
CA LYS A 62 -17.12 -7.95 -10.33
C LYS A 62 -17.86 -7.54 -9.06
N ASP A 63 -19.08 -7.05 -9.22
CA ASP A 63 -19.91 -6.60 -8.09
C ASP A 63 -20.60 -7.77 -7.37
N ARG A 64 -20.46 -9.00 -7.89
CA ARG A 64 -21.14 -10.18 -7.38
C ARG A 64 -20.27 -10.95 -6.38
N ARG A 65 -20.87 -11.34 -5.26
CA ARG A 65 -20.24 -12.13 -4.20
C ARG A 65 -20.10 -13.58 -4.64
N LEU A 66 -19.04 -13.88 -5.38
CA LEU A 66 -18.76 -15.21 -5.95
C LEU A 66 -17.38 -15.74 -5.57
N LEU A 67 -16.48 -14.90 -5.04
CA LEU A 67 -15.11 -15.27 -4.76
C LEU A 67 -14.97 -15.86 -3.36
N LEU A 68 -14.59 -17.13 -3.27
CA LEU A 68 -14.31 -17.82 -2.03
C LEU A 68 -12.89 -17.49 -1.57
N THR A 69 -12.79 -16.88 -0.40
CA THR A 69 -11.50 -16.55 0.22
C THR A 69 -11.00 -17.68 1.10
N GLN A 70 -9.70 -17.66 1.43
CA GLN A 70 -9.09 -18.58 2.39
C GLN A 70 -9.75 -18.58 3.78
N GLN A 71 -10.50 -17.53 4.12
CA GLN A 71 -11.22 -17.43 5.39
C GLN A 71 -12.64 -18.01 5.33
N ASN A 72 -12.98 -18.79 4.29
CA ASN A 72 -14.33 -19.31 4.04
C ASN A 72 -15.38 -18.18 4.04
N LYS A 73 -15.07 -17.11 3.31
CA LYS A 73 -16.01 -16.01 3.05
C LYS A 73 -16.20 -15.85 1.56
N VAL A 74 -17.41 -15.51 1.16
CA VAL A 74 -17.72 -15.16 -0.23
C VAL A 74 -17.76 -13.64 -0.35
N VAL A 75 -16.95 -13.11 -1.25
CA VAL A 75 -16.77 -11.66 -1.43
C VAL A 75 -16.89 -11.28 -2.90
N ALA A 76 -17.16 -10.00 -3.17
CA ALA A 76 -17.19 -9.43 -4.51
C ALA A 76 -15.83 -8.80 -4.83
N GLY A 77 -15.25 -9.13 -5.98
CA GLY A 77 -13.91 -8.64 -6.36
C GLY A 77 -13.86 -7.15 -6.68
N GLY A 78 -15.00 -6.55 -7.04
CA GLY A 78 -15.15 -5.09 -7.21
C GLY A 78 -15.14 -4.33 -5.88
N ALA A 79 -15.67 -4.94 -4.80
CA ALA A 79 -15.73 -4.31 -3.48
C ALA A 79 -14.46 -4.56 -2.64
N GLN A 80 -13.87 -5.75 -2.76
CA GLN A 80 -12.71 -6.17 -1.99
C GLN A 80 -11.65 -6.77 -2.89
N THR A 81 -10.38 -6.44 -2.61
CA THR A 81 -9.27 -6.99 -3.38
C THR A 81 -9.02 -8.44 -2.96
N VAL A 82 -9.28 -9.36 -3.89
CA VAL A 82 -9.00 -10.79 -3.74
C VAL A 82 -7.85 -11.16 -4.67
N PHE A 83 -6.79 -11.70 -4.09
CA PHE A 83 -5.60 -12.10 -4.81
C PHE A 83 -5.58 -13.61 -5.07
N TYR A 84 -5.04 -14.01 -6.22
CA TYR A 84 -4.67 -15.41 -6.49
C TYR A 84 -3.15 -15.52 -6.66
N ARG A 85 -2.64 -16.73 -6.43
CA ARG A 85 -1.22 -17.06 -6.61
C ARG A 85 -1.05 -17.93 -7.84
N THR A 86 -0.08 -17.55 -8.67
CA THR A 86 0.45 -18.36 -9.77
C THR A 86 1.69 -19.11 -9.31
N LYS A 87 2.19 -20.04 -10.12
CA LYS A 87 3.41 -20.80 -9.78
C LYS A 87 4.66 -19.92 -9.70
N THR A 88 4.63 -18.78 -10.38
CA THR A 88 5.73 -17.83 -10.50
C THR A 88 5.71 -16.74 -9.42
N THR A 89 4.64 -16.63 -8.64
CA THR A 89 4.52 -15.54 -7.66
C THR A 89 5.36 -15.80 -6.42
N VAL A 90 6.02 -14.75 -5.93
CA VAL A 90 6.82 -14.79 -4.70
C VAL A 90 5.92 -15.20 -3.53
N ARG A 91 6.38 -16.16 -2.72
CA ARG A 91 5.67 -16.60 -1.52
C ARG A 91 5.86 -15.58 -0.41
N ILE A 92 4.92 -14.65 -0.32
CA ILE A 92 4.90 -13.64 0.74
C ILE A 92 3.87 -14.07 1.77
N GLU A 93 4.32 -14.24 3.00
CA GLU A 93 3.46 -14.64 4.11
C GLU A 93 2.90 -13.39 4.78
N LEU A 94 1.63 -13.10 4.50
CA LEU A 94 0.92 -12.02 5.17
C LEU A 94 0.62 -12.41 6.61
N SER A 95 0.86 -11.50 7.55
CA SER A 95 0.49 -11.70 8.95
C SER A 95 -1.03 -11.88 9.13
N LYS A 96 -1.47 -12.56 10.20
CA LYS A 96 -2.91 -12.79 10.47
C LYS A 96 -3.78 -11.53 10.42
N PRO A 97 -3.35 -10.36 10.96
CA PRO A 97 -4.12 -9.12 10.83
C PRO A 97 -4.28 -8.65 9.39
N LEU A 98 -3.24 -8.77 8.55
CA LEU A 98 -3.30 -8.41 7.13
C LEU A 98 -4.16 -9.37 6.33
N GLN A 99 -4.15 -10.67 6.65
CA GLN A 99 -5.02 -11.66 6.00
C GLN A 99 -6.52 -11.37 6.18
N ARG A 100 -6.91 -10.56 7.17
CA ARG A 100 -8.29 -10.11 7.35
C ARG A 100 -8.69 -9.01 6.38
N GLN A 101 -7.74 -8.22 5.90
CA GLN A 101 -7.95 -7.08 5.00
C GLN A 101 -7.57 -7.39 3.55
N ILE A 102 -6.63 -8.31 3.35
CA ILE A 102 -6.15 -8.77 2.05
C ILE A 102 -6.58 -10.22 1.90
N HIS A 103 -7.55 -10.44 1.02
CA HIS A 103 -8.11 -11.76 0.79
C HIS A 103 -7.29 -12.53 -0.24
N LEU A 104 -7.06 -13.81 0.04
CA LEU A 104 -6.49 -14.75 -0.92
C LEU A 104 -7.60 -15.70 -1.38
N LEU A 105 -7.58 -16.05 -2.65
CA LEU A 105 -8.42 -17.11 -3.21
C LEU A 105 -8.18 -18.41 -2.43
N HIS A 106 -9.26 -19.13 -2.15
CA HIS A 106 -9.21 -20.35 -1.34
C HIS A 106 -8.27 -21.41 -1.94
N ALA A 107 -7.38 -21.98 -1.12
CA ALA A 107 -6.28 -22.83 -1.58
C ALA A 107 -6.72 -24.16 -2.23
N ALA A 108 -7.93 -24.63 -1.93
CA ALA A 108 -8.48 -25.83 -2.57
C ALA A 108 -8.93 -25.59 -4.02
N VAL A 109 -9.01 -24.33 -4.46
CA VAL A 109 -9.32 -23.99 -5.85
C VAL A 109 -8.04 -24.13 -6.68
N GLN A 110 -8.02 -25.12 -7.57
CA GLN A 110 -6.89 -25.44 -8.43
C GLN A 110 -7.25 -25.12 -9.88
N LEU A 111 -6.87 -23.93 -10.33
CA LEU A 111 -7.04 -23.46 -11.70
C LEU A 111 -5.66 -23.26 -12.34
N THR A 112 -5.58 -23.40 -13.67
CA THR A 112 -4.36 -23.05 -14.41
C THR A 112 -4.22 -21.53 -14.53
N ASP A 113 -3.00 -21.04 -14.76
CA ASP A 113 -2.75 -19.59 -14.89
C ASP A 113 -3.60 -18.94 -15.99
N ALA A 114 -3.86 -19.65 -17.09
CA ALA A 114 -4.74 -19.18 -18.16
C ALA A 114 -6.21 -19.06 -17.71
N GLN A 115 -6.67 -20.02 -16.90
CA GLN A 115 -8.02 -19.98 -16.33
C GLN A 115 -8.17 -18.84 -15.31
N LEU A 116 -7.16 -18.61 -14.48
CA LEU A 116 -7.14 -17.52 -13.51
C LEU A 116 -7.19 -16.15 -14.19
N LYS A 117 -6.42 -15.93 -15.27
CA LYS A 117 -6.48 -14.70 -16.07
C LYS A 117 -7.85 -14.46 -16.70
N SER A 118 -8.50 -15.52 -17.18
CA SER A 118 -9.86 -15.42 -17.71
C SER A 118 -10.86 -15.03 -16.61
N LEU A 119 -10.71 -15.60 -15.41
CA LEU A 119 -11.57 -15.32 -14.27
C LEU A 119 -11.35 -13.89 -13.71
N GLU A 120 -10.11 -13.40 -13.71
CA GLU A 120 -9.74 -12.02 -13.34
C GLU A 120 -10.53 -10.98 -14.13
N ALA A 121 -10.61 -11.13 -15.46
CA ALA A 121 -11.35 -10.19 -16.31
C ALA A 121 -12.84 -10.09 -15.93
N ARG A 122 -13.44 -11.18 -15.42
CA ARG A 122 -14.88 -11.28 -15.11
C ARG A 122 -15.22 -10.94 -13.67
N THR A 123 -14.39 -11.35 -12.72
CA THR A 123 -14.72 -11.34 -11.29
C THR A 123 -13.97 -10.26 -10.51
N GLY A 124 -12.94 -9.65 -11.11
CA GLY A 124 -12.10 -8.67 -10.41
C GLY A 124 -11.05 -9.28 -9.48
N LEU A 125 -10.85 -10.61 -9.55
CA LEU A 125 -9.64 -11.25 -9.02
C LEU A 125 -8.39 -10.57 -9.54
N ARG A 126 -7.33 -10.51 -8.73
CA ARG A 126 -6.04 -9.95 -9.14
C ARG A 126 -4.92 -10.94 -8.92
N GLU A 127 -3.97 -10.99 -9.84
CA GLU A 127 -2.72 -11.71 -9.61
C GLU A 127 -1.98 -11.06 -8.44
N MET A 128 -1.39 -11.87 -7.55
CA MET A 128 -0.62 -11.41 -6.39
C MET A 128 0.78 -10.92 -6.79
N GLU A 129 0.86 -10.10 -7.83
CA GLU A 129 2.11 -9.47 -8.26
C GLU A 129 2.67 -8.55 -7.17
N PRO A 130 4.00 -8.45 -7.00
CA PRO A 130 4.61 -7.62 -5.96
C PRO A 130 4.12 -6.17 -5.95
N ASP A 131 3.98 -5.56 -7.13
CA ASP A 131 3.53 -4.17 -7.27
C ASP A 131 2.05 -4.01 -6.91
N ALA A 132 1.20 -4.99 -7.28
CA ALA A 132 -0.21 -4.99 -6.94
C ALA A 132 -0.44 -5.18 -5.43
N LEU A 133 0.36 -6.05 -4.80
CA LEU A 133 0.33 -6.26 -3.36
C LEU A 133 0.87 -5.02 -2.61
N ALA A 134 1.98 -4.43 -3.07
CA ALA A 134 2.55 -3.21 -2.50
C ALA A 134 1.55 -2.04 -2.57
N ALA A 135 0.87 -1.85 -3.72
CA ALA A 135 -0.17 -0.83 -3.86
C ALA A 135 -1.33 -1.04 -2.88
N GLN A 136 -1.77 -2.28 -2.69
CA GLN A 136 -2.82 -2.59 -1.71
C GLN A 136 -2.37 -2.33 -0.27
N LEU A 137 -1.14 -2.73 0.06
CA LEU A 137 -0.53 -2.51 1.37
C LEU A 137 -0.39 -1.01 1.69
N LEU A 138 0.05 -0.20 0.72
CA LEU A 138 0.12 1.26 0.85
C LEU A 138 -1.25 1.89 1.04
N ARG A 139 -2.28 1.41 0.33
CA ARG A 139 -3.66 1.86 0.52
C ARG A 139 -4.12 1.62 1.96
N LEU A 140 -3.84 0.44 2.52
CA LEU A 140 -4.15 0.12 3.92
C LEU A 140 -3.32 0.95 4.91
N MET A 141 -2.09 1.32 4.56
CA MET A 141 -1.23 2.15 5.41
C MET A 141 -1.75 3.59 5.52
N ALA A 142 -2.32 4.11 4.42
CA ALA A 142 -2.90 5.45 4.35
C ALA A 142 -4.23 5.58 5.10
N ASP A 143 -4.90 4.47 5.36
CA ASP A 143 -6.13 4.42 6.15
C ASP A 143 -5.83 4.65 7.64
N GLU A 144 -6.48 5.65 8.24
CA GLU A 144 -6.30 6.00 9.65
C GLU A 144 -7.07 5.04 10.57
N GLU A 145 -8.18 4.43 10.12
CA GLU A 145 -8.91 3.43 10.90
C GLU A 145 -8.08 2.14 11.08
N LEU A 146 -7.19 1.88 10.12
CA LEU A 146 -6.29 0.73 10.10
C LEU A 146 -4.86 1.06 10.54
N ALA A 147 -4.65 2.18 11.24
CA ALA A 147 -3.33 2.60 11.71
C ALA A 147 -2.58 1.54 12.53
N THR A 148 -3.31 0.66 13.21
CA THR A 148 -2.74 -0.46 14.00
C THR A 148 -2.06 -1.52 13.12
N LEU A 149 -2.35 -1.59 11.82
CA LEU A 149 -1.77 -2.54 10.88
C LEU A 149 -0.44 -2.07 10.29
N ARG A 150 -0.11 -0.77 10.37
CA ARG A 150 1.08 -0.17 9.74
C ARG A 150 2.40 -0.90 10.03
N PRO A 151 2.67 -1.39 11.25
CA PRO A 151 3.90 -2.18 11.50
C PRO A 151 3.94 -3.49 10.71
N ALA A 152 2.81 -4.20 10.63
CA ALA A 152 2.70 -5.42 9.84
C ALA A 152 2.82 -5.14 8.35
N ILE A 153 2.28 -4.01 7.88
CA ILE A 153 2.42 -3.54 6.51
C ILE A 153 3.90 -3.28 6.21
N LEU A 154 4.60 -2.51 7.05
CA LEU A 154 6.01 -2.14 6.83
C LEU A 154 6.92 -3.37 6.75
N ARG A 155 6.64 -4.41 7.54
CA ARG A 155 7.34 -5.70 7.43
C ARG A 155 7.07 -6.41 6.12
N ALA A 156 5.79 -6.54 5.72
CA ALA A 156 5.44 -7.15 4.43
C ALA A 156 6.07 -6.40 3.24
N LEU A 157 6.18 -5.08 3.36
CA LEU A 157 6.89 -4.22 2.42
C LEU A 157 8.41 -4.49 2.42
N LYS A 158 9.07 -4.67 3.58
CA LYS A 158 10.48 -5.09 3.60
C LYS A 158 10.68 -6.39 2.83
N ASP A 159 9.83 -7.39 3.10
CA ASP A 159 9.91 -8.71 2.45
C ASP A 159 9.66 -8.62 0.93
N LEU A 160 8.76 -7.73 0.49
CA LEU A 160 8.50 -7.41 -0.91
C LEU A 160 9.67 -6.72 -1.62
N ALA A 161 10.39 -5.85 -0.91
CA ALA A 161 11.45 -5.04 -1.47
C ALA A 161 12.76 -5.82 -1.68
N GLN A 162 12.96 -6.92 -0.96
CA GLN A 162 14.15 -7.76 -1.07
C GLN A 162 14.34 -8.26 -2.52
N GLY A 163 15.38 -7.74 -3.19
CA GLY A 163 15.76 -8.16 -4.55
C GLY A 163 14.96 -7.50 -5.69
N SER A 164 14.14 -6.48 -5.42
CA SER A 164 13.31 -5.82 -6.45
C SER A 164 13.70 -4.36 -6.67
N GLU A 165 14.25 -4.01 -7.83
CA GLU A 165 14.47 -2.60 -8.20
C GLU A 165 13.15 -1.81 -8.35
N ARG A 166 12.05 -2.51 -8.65
CA ARG A 166 10.70 -1.93 -8.73
C ARG A 166 10.22 -1.41 -7.38
N ALA A 167 10.84 -1.86 -6.28
CA ALA A 167 10.59 -1.39 -4.92
C ALA A 167 10.60 0.14 -4.79
N ARG A 168 11.48 0.79 -5.57
CA ARG A 168 11.69 2.24 -5.54
C ARG A 168 10.45 3.06 -5.90
N GLY A 169 9.53 2.51 -6.70
CA GLY A 169 8.34 3.23 -7.16
C GLY A 169 7.35 3.57 -6.03
N TRP A 170 7.36 2.80 -4.94
CA TRP A 170 6.38 2.93 -3.86
C TRP A 170 6.94 3.51 -2.56
N PHE A 171 8.26 3.63 -2.43
CA PHE A 171 8.92 4.28 -1.28
C PHE A 171 8.39 5.68 -0.95
N PRO A 172 8.05 6.55 -1.92
CA PRO A 172 7.50 7.88 -1.62
C PRO A 172 6.23 7.91 -0.77
N GLN A 173 5.49 6.80 -0.74
CA GLN A 173 4.20 6.68 -0.06
C GLN A 173 4.32 5.98 1.30
N VAL A 174 5.49 5.45 1.64
CA VAL A 174 5.70 4.70 2.88
C VAL A 174 5.85 5.66 4.06
N ARG A 175 5.02 5.48 5.07
CA ARG A 175 5.12 6.21 6.34
C ARG A 175 6.04 5.45 7.29
N LEU A 176 6.92 6.18 7.97
CA LEU A 176 7.82 5.64 8.99
C LEU A 176 7.33 5.99 10.40
N PRO A 177 7.46 5.07 11.37
CA PRO A 177 7.14 5.35 12.76
C PRO A 177 8.21 6.25 13.38
N VAL A 178 7.80 7.29 14.10
CA VAL A 178 8.70 8.19 14.82
C VAL A 178 8.34 8.27 16.30
N GLN A 179 9.32 8.71 17.11
CA GLN A 179 9.13 8.88 18.55
C GLN A 179 7.89 9.75 18.85
N GLY A 180 7.11 9.34 19.85
CA GLY A 180 5.82 9.98 20.17
C GLY A 180 4.62 9.40 19.40
N GLY A 181 4.77 8.23 18.77
CA GLY A 181 3.66 7.46 18.21
C GLY A 181 3.12 7.95 16.87
N ARG A 182 3.84 8.85 16.19
CA ARG A 182 3.42 9.42 14.90
C ARG A 182 3.98 8.62 13.73
N TRP A 183 3.32 8.69 12.59
CA TRP A 183 3.75 8.08 11.34
C TRP A 183 3.92 9.17 10.28
N LEU A 184 5.15 9.36 9.80
CA LEU A 184 5.50 10.47 8.92
C LEU A 184 6.00 9.97 7.56
N LEU A 185 5.70 10.73 6.50
CA LEU A 185 6.27 10.50 5.18
C LEU A 185 7.66 11.14 5.12
N PRO A 186 8.75 10.38 4.93
CA PRO A 186 10.12 10.92 4.95
C PRO A 186 10.38 12.00 3.89
N LEU A 187 9.67 11.95 2.76
CA LEU A 187 9.76 12.95 1.70
C LEU A 187 9.09 14.28 2.05
N GLN A 188 8.13 14.28 2.98
CA GLN A 188 7.42 15.51 3.39
C GLN A 188 8.01 16.10 4.67
N GLN A 189 8.50 15.24 5.57
CA GLN A 189 9.13 15.63 6.83
C GLN A 189 10.38 14.76 7.02
N PRO A 190 11.55 15.35 7.34
CA PRO A 190 12.77 14.58 7.49
C PRO A 190 12.64 13.63 8.69
N VAL A 191 12.88 12.34 8.43
CA VAL A 191 12.89 11.29 9.45
C VAL A 191 14.29 10.66 9.46
N TYR A 192 14.94 10.69 10.61
CA TYR A 192 16.32 10.23 10.77
C TYR A 192 16.39 8.84 11.39
N LEU A 193 17.45 8.10 11.05
CA LEU A 193 17.79 6.87 11.77
C LEU A 193 18.11 7.18 13.23
N HIS A 194 17.76 6.26 14.13
CA HIS A 194 17.98 6.44 15.56
C HIS A 194 19.43 6.09 15.95
N ARG A 195 20.35 7.02 15.67
CA ARG A 195 21.79 6.90 15.99
C ARG A 195 22.22 7.97 16.99
N ALA A 196 23.18 7.66 17.86
CA ALA A 196 23.62 8.54 18.94
C ALA A 196 24.16 9.88 18.38
N GLU A 197 24.97 9.82 17.33
CA GLU A 197 25.60 10.96 16.69
C GLU A 197 24.56 11.92 16.09
N LEU A 198 23.52 11.38 15.46
CA LEU A 198 22.43 12.18 14.88
C LEU A 198 21.56 12.84 15.96
N ARG A 199 21.37 12.17 17.11
CA ARG A 199 20.63 12.75 18.25
C ARG A 199 21.37 13.92 18.90
N GLU A 200 22.71 13.85 18.96
CA GLU A 200 23.53 14.96 19.43
C GLU A 200 23.46 16.18 18.50
N LEU A 201 23.51 15.93 17.18
CA LEU A 201 23.46 16.99 16.17
C LEU A 201 22.07 17.60 16.02
N TYR A 202 21.01 16.79 16.14
CA TYR A 202 19.62 17.17 15.86
C TYR A 202 18.66 16.74 16.98
N PRO A 203 18.77 17.32 18.19
CA PRO A 203 17.98 16.88 19.35
C PRO A 203 16.46 17.06 19.19
N LYS A 204 16.02 17.89 18.23
CA LYS A 204 14.60 18.17 17.93
C LYS A 204 14.10 17.50 16.64
N ALA A 205 14.92 16.69 15.98
CA ALA A 205 14.51 15.99 14.77
C ALA A 205 13.58 14.80 15.06
N TRP A 206 12.90 14.33 14.02
CA TRP A 206 12.12 13.10 14.10
C TRP A 206 13.03 11.89 13.89
N PHE A 207 13.07 11.00 14.87
CA PHE A 207 13.85 9.76 14.81
C PHE A 207 12.93 8.57 14.66
N VAL A 208 13.34 7.59 13.85
CA VAL A 208 12.62 6.31 13.72
C VAL A 208 12.52 5.64 15.08
N ASP A 209 11.31 5.27 15.47
CA ASP A 209 11.07 4.57 16.73
C ASP A 209 11.05 3.05 16.48
N ARG A 210 12.22 2.41 16.61
CA ARG A 210 12.33 0.94 16.50
C ARG A 210 11.79 0.21 17.72
N ALA A 211 11.94 0.80 18.90
CA ALA A 211 11.62 0.17 20.18
C ALA A 211 10.11 0.10 20.43
N ALA A 212 9.34 1.06 19.94
CA ALA A 212 7.88 1.05 20.06
C ALA A 212 7.19 -0.04 19.24
N TRP A 213 7.89 -0.73 18.32
CA TRP A 213 7.27 -1.67 17.40
C TRP A 213 8.06 -3.00 17.30
N PRO A 214 7.78 -3.96 18.20
CA PRO A 214 8.48 -5.25 18.26
C PRO A 214 8.47 -6.06 16.95
N SER A 215 7.50 -5.79 16.07
CA SER A 215 7.42 -6.42 14.74
C SER A 215 8.59 -6.03 13.81
N LEU A 216 9.34 -4.99 14.14
CA LEU A 216 10.59 -4.58 13.50
C LEU A 216 11.80 -5.41 13.98
N ALA A 217 11.60 -6.47 14.78
CA ALA A 217 12.68 -7.37 15.16
C ALA A 217 13.38 -7.99 13.92
N GLY A 218 14.69 -7.85 13.86
CA GLY A 218 15.60 -8.33 12.82
C GLY A 218 17.01 -7.79 13.06
N GLU A 219 17.98 -8.16 12.23
CA GLU A 219 19.32 -7.60 12.33
C GLU A 219 19.30 -6.08 12.05
N ASP A 220 19.97 -5.31 12.90
CA ASP A 220 19.89 -3.84 12.88
C ASP A 220 20.31 -3.23 11.54
N ASN A 221 21.26 -3.87 10.86
CA ASN A 221 21.83 -3.44 9.58
C ASN A 221 20.84 -3.60 8.43
N GLU A 222 20.13 -4.73 8.31
CA GLU A 222 19.16 -4.93 7.24
C GLU A 222 18.00 -3.93 7.30
N TRP A 223 17.56 -3.61 8.51
CA TRP A 223 16.51 -2.61 8.72
C TRP A 223 17.02 -1.20 8.44
N ASP A 224 18.26 -0.88 8.79
CA ASP A 224 18.84 0.43 8.47
C ASP A 224 18.92 0.62 6.95
N ASP A 225 19.40 -0.38 6.22
CA ASP A 225 19.49 -0.35 4.75
C ASP A 225 18.11 -0.18 4.11
N PHE A 226 17.11 -0.92 4.60
CA PHE A 226 15.74 -0.78 4.12
C PHE A 226 15.14 0.59 4.44
N LEU A 227 15.32 1.11 5.67
CA LEU A 227 14.82 2.43 6.06
C LEU A 227 15.49 3.54 5.24
N LEU A 228 16.78 3.42 4.95
CA LEU A 228 17.50 4.33 4.06
C LEU A 228 16.91 4.34 2.66
N GLN A 229 16.57 3.16 2.12
CA GLN A 229 15.88 3.05 0.84
C GLN A 229 14.50 3.74 0.86
N LEU A 230 13.78 3.66 1.99
CA LEU A 230 12.51 4.36 2.21
C LEU A 230 12.65 5.89 2.38
N GLY A 231 13.88 6.42 2.37
CA GLY A 231 14.17 7.84 2.50
C GLY A 231 14.37 8.31 3.95
N ALA A 232 14.62 7.40 4.89
CA ALA A 232 15.17 7.79 6.18
C ALA A 232 16.58 8.38 6.00
N TRP A 233 16.92 9.36 6.80
CA TRP A 233 18.17 10.12 6.67
C TRP A 233 19.22 9.57 7.64
N ASP A 234 20.37 9.16 7.11
CA ASP A 234 21.60 8.85 7.88
C ASP A 234 22.56 10.04 7.95
N LYS A 235 22.37 11.03 7.08
CA LYS A 235 23.15 12.25 6.94
C LYS A 235 22.23 13.46 7.00
N PRO A 236 22.76 14.66 7.27
CA PRO A 236 21.98 15.87 7.15
C PRO A 236 21.41 15.95 5.74
N GLY A 237 20.17 16.37 5.59
CA GLY A 237 19.89 17.03 4.35
C GLY A 237 18.55 17.67 4.14
N LEU A 238 18.30 17.84 2.85
CA LEU A 238 17.48 18.89 2.28
C LEU A 238 16.10 18.32 1.98
N TYR A 239 15.07 18.85 2.63
CA TYR A 239 13.67 18.48 2.38
C TYR A 239 12.88 19.67 1.87
N ILE A 240 11.85 19.40 1.05
CA ILE A 240 10.99 20.41 0.44
C ILE A 240 9.72 20.54 1.30
N THR A 241 9.49 21.69 1.90
CA THR A 241 8.29 21.95 2.71
C THR A 241 7.12 22.39 1.84
N ALA A 242 5.96 21.72 1.93
CA ALA A 242 4.75 22.06 1.18
C ALA A 242 4.11 23.39 1.60
N THR A 243 4.41 23.86 2.82
CA THR A 243 4.05 25.20 3.32
C THR A 243 5.31 26.07 3.36
N PRO A 244 5.27 27.34 2.91
CA PRO A 244 6.36 28.29 3.12
C PRO A 244 6.43 28.64 4.61
N SER A 245 6.99 27.75 5.41
CA SER A 245 7.47 28.09 6.74
C SER A 245 8.80 28.83 6.58
N ILE A 246 8.93 29.98 7.24
CA ILE A 246 10.20 30.70 7.36
C ILE A 246 11.26 29.66 7.73
N CYS A 247 12.27 29.48 6.87
CA CYS A 247 13.41 28.61 7.13
C CYS A 247 14.00 28.98 8.49
N GLN A 248 13.63 28.26 9.55
CA GLN A 248 14.39 28.35 10.78
C GLN A 248 15.67 27.57 10.51
N PRO A 249 16.84 28.22 10.55
CA PRO A 249 18.08 27.47 10.52
C PRO A 249 18.04 26.51 11.71
N MET A 250 18.04 25.21 11.44
CA MET A 250 18.43 24.23 12.45
C MET A 250 19.91 24.44 12.68
N THR A 251 20.25 25.39 13.55
CA THR A 251 21.64 25.65 13.93
C THR A 251 22.16 24.39 14.61
N PRO A 252 23.27 23.81 14.15
CA PRO A 252 24.03 22.89 14.98
C PRO A 252 24.38 23.66 16.26
N ALA A 253 24.30 23.00 17.41
CA ALA A 253 24.93 23.53 18.62
C ALA A 253 26.45 23.53 18.40
N MET A 254 26.96 24.55 17.70
CA MET A 254 28.38 24.82 17.62
C MET A 254 28.83 25.17 19.03
N ARG A 255 29.57 24.25 19.67
CA ARG A 255 30.36 24.57 20.86
C ARG A 255 31.24 25.76 20.52
N GLY A 256 31.14 26.79 21.37
CA GLY A 256 31.72 28.09 21.13
C GLY A 256 33.22 28.04 20.84
N TYR A 257 33.63 28.76 19.82
CA TYR A 257 34.92 29.42 19.79
C TYR A 257 34.68 30.91 19.74
N ALA A 258 35.07 31.58 20.82
CA ALA A 258 35.05 33.02 20.95
C ALA A 258 36.07 33.65 20.00
N SER A 259 35.66 34.66 19.24
CA SER A 259 36.43 35.91 19.09
C SER A 259 35.64 37.00 18.36
N GLY A 260 35.67 38.21 18.92
CA GLY A 260 35.95 39.40 18.12
C GLY A 260 34.80 40.15 17.43
N LYS A 261 34.32 41.19 18.11
CA LYS A 261 34.00 42.55 17.59
C LYS A 261 32.82 42.77 16.62
N ARG A 262 31.85 43.50 17.17
CA ARG A 262 30.80 44.37 16.60
C ARG A 262 30.92 44.74 15.11
N GLY A 263 29.81 44.53 14.39
CA GLY A 263 29.48 45.22 13.15
C GLY A 263 28.00 44.99 12.80
N ALA A 264 27.15 46.00 13.00
CA ALA A 264 25.73 45.94 12.67
C ALA A 264 25.54 45.75 11.15
N ARG A 265 24.80 44.72 10.74
CA ARG A 265 24.35 44.54 9.36
C ARG A 265 22.84 44.83 9.30
N ARG A 266 22.46 45.88 8.55
CA ARG A 266 21.07 46.05 8.09
C ARG A 266 20.84 45.09 6.93
N CYS A 267 19.83 44.25 7.04
CA CYS A 267 19.31 43.48 5.91
C CYS A 267 18.17 44.29 5.26
N CYS A 268 18.33 44.62 3.98
CA CYS A 268 17.21 45.09 3.16
C CYS A 268 16.49 43.87 2.57
N CYS A 269 15.19 43.74 2.84
CA CYS A 269 14.33 42.74 2.22
C CYS A 269 13.89 43.23 0.84
N GLY A 270 14.32 42.56 -0.23
CA GLY A 270 13.74 42.68 -1.56
C GLY A 270 12.77 41.52 -1.82
N THR A 271 11.69 41.79 -2.55
CA THR A 271 10.48 40.96 -2.75
C THR A 271 10.68 39.69 -3.59
N THR A 272 11.91 39.26 -3.86
CA THR A 272 12.24 37.99 -4.50
C THR A 272 13.34 37.32 -3.67
N GLY A 273 12.93 36.34 -2.85
CA GLY A 273 13.68 35.78 -1.73
C GLY A 273 14.94 34.99 -2.07
N CYS A 274 15.96 35.64 -2.63
CA CYS A 274 17.33 35.14 -2.70
C CYS A 274 18.23 35.94 -1.76
N CYS A 275 18.58 35.37 -0.61
CA CYS A 275 19.60 35.94 0.26
C CYS A 275 21.00 35.65 -0.31
N THR A 276 21.54 36.56 -1.13
CA THR A 276 22.96 36.54 -1.46
C THR A 276 23.72 37.47 -0.52
N CYS A 277 24.51 36.89 0.40
CA CYS A 277 25.52 37.64 1.13
C CYS A 277 26.73 37.85 0.23
N ARG A 278 26.76 38.92 -0.58
CA ARG A 278 27.99 39.33 -1.26
C ARG A 278 28.90 40.09 -0.29
N PRO A 279 30.22 39.80 -0.24
CA PRO A 279 31.19 40.72 0.33
C PRO A 279 31.16 42.01 -0.49
N SER A 280 31.00 43.15 0.19
CA SER A 280 31.05 44.46 -0.46
C SER A 280 32.43 44.65 -1.12
N PRO A 281 32.53 44.95 -2.42
CA PRO A 281 33.74 45.54 -2.95
C PRO A 281 33.87 46.95 -2.37
N ARG A 282 35.05 47.27 -1.84
CA ARG A 282 35.40 48.66 -1.60
C ARG A 282 35.50 49.36 -2.96
N ASN A 283 34.96 50.57 -2.98
CA ASN A 283 35.06 51.60 -4.01
C ASN A 283 33.84 51.71 -4.91
N GLY A 284 33.34 52.95 -4.93
CA GLY A 284 32.02 53.31 -5.38
C GLY A 284 31.85 53.17 -6.88
N LEU A 285 30.59 52.95 -7.25
CA LEU A 285 29.92 53.62 -8.35
C LEU A 285 28.43 53.49 -8.08
N ARG A 286 27.74 54.62 -8.14
CA ARG A 286 26.28 54.70 -8.07
C ARG A 286 25.71 54.00 -9.30
N SER A 287 24.76 53.09 -9.10
CA SER A 287 23.73 52.83 -10.10
C SER A 287 22.41 52.52 -9.40
N ASN A 288 21.35 53.08 -9.95
CA ASN A 288 20.02 53.18 -9.37
C ASN A 288 19.32 51.82 -9.24
N CYS A 289 18.63 51.65 -8.11
CA CYS A 289 17.32 51.01 -8.01
C CYS A 289 16.46 51.95 -7.15
#